data_AF-A0A0C9RYG1-F1
#
_entry.id   AF-A0A0C9RYG1-F1
#
_cell.length_a   1.000
_cell.length_b   1.000
_cell.length_c   1.000
_cell.angle_alpha   90.00
_cell.angle_beta   90.00
_cell.angle_gamma   90.00
#
_symmetry.space_group_name_H-M   'P 1'
#
loop_
_entity.id
_entity.type
_entity.pdbx_description
1 polymer ?
#
loop_
_entity_poly.entity_id
_entity_poly.type
_entity_poly.pdbx_seq_one_letter_code
_entity_poly.pdbx_strand_id
1 'polypeptide(L)'
;MMQAMRRTLFSTALRRKDGVMRSKHTLPDLPYDYKALEPIICAEIMQLHHSKHHATYVNNLNIAEEKLKEAAVKGDVSSQIALAPAIKFNGGGHLNHSIFWCNLSPHSSKPDRQFSKYFIIHHLKIYHYKSLK
;
A
#
# COMPACT_ATOMS: atom_id res chain seq x y z
N MET A 1 -63.55 -23.84 26.02
CA MET A 1 -62.68 -24.68 25.17
C MET A 1 -61.93 -23.73 24.23
N MET A 2 -60.76 -23.21 24.66
CA MET A 2 -59.42 -23.44 24.07
C MET A 2 -59.36 -23.20 22.54
N GLN A 3 -58.46 -22.40 21.94
CA GLN A 3 -57.13 -21.89 22.32
C GLN A 3 -56.77 -20.68 21.43
N ALA A 4 -56.06 -19.71 22.00
CA ALA A 4 -55.49 -18.56 21.30
C ALA A 4 -54.17 -18.93 20.60
N MET A 5 -53.97 -18.48 19.35
CA MET A 5 -52.71 -18.67 18.63
C MET A 5 -51.95 -17.33 18.56
N ARG A 6 -50.94 -17.19 19.43
CA ARG A 6 -49.87 -16.18 19.31
C ARG A 6 -48.94 -16.59 18.16
N ARG A 7 -48.68 -15.71 17.19
CA ARG A 7 -47.49 -15.83 16.34
C ARG A 7 -46.73 -14.50 16.26
N THR A 8 -45.60 -14.56 16.94
CA THR A 8 -44.45 -13.69 17.07
C THR A 8 -44.00 -13.05 15.74
N LEU A 9 -43.62 -11.76 15.82
CA LEU A 9 -42.92 -11.01 14.78
C LEU A 9 -41.56 -11.67 14.48
N PHE A 10 -41.28 -12.01 13.23
CA PHE A 10 -39.94 -12.40 12.79
C PHE A 10 -39.11 -11.15 12.52
N SER A 11 -38.13 -10.91 13.40
CA SER A 11 -36.93 -10.11 13.10
C SER A 11 -35.89 -11.01 12.46
N THR A 12 -35.35 -10.62 11.32
CA THR A 12 -33.99 -10.99 10.92
C THR A 12 -33.42 -9.91 10.00
N ALA A 13 -32.72 -8.97 10.61
CA ALA A 13 -31.65 -8.25 9.94
C ALA A 13 -30.55 -9.25 9.54
N LEU A 14 -30.26 -9.37 8.25
CA LEU A 14 -29.02 -9.93 7.75
C LEU A 14 -28.18 -8.81 7.14
N ARG A 15 -27.50 -8.07 8.02
CA ARG A 15 -26.35 -7.25 7.62
C ARG A 15 -25.20 -8.23 7.36
N ARG A 16 -24.91 -8.53 6.09
CA ARG A 16 -23.70 -9.26 5.70
C ARG A 16 -22.49 -8.53 6.29
N LYS A 17 -21.76 -9.22 7.17
CA LYS A 17 -20.50 -8.76 7.75
C LYS A 17 -19.36 -9.50 7.05
N ASP A 18 -19.33 -9.42 5.72
CA ASP A 18 -18.23 -9.96 4.92
C ASP A 18 -17.06 -8.97 4.99
N GLY A 19 -16.43 -8.89 6.17
CA GLY A 19 -15.17 -8.19 6.33
C GLY A 19 -14.09 -9.01 5.66
N VAL A 20 -13.60 -8.55 4.50
CA VAL A 20 -12.38 -9.07 3.87
C VAL A 20 -11.29 -9.14 4.93
N MET A 21 -10.87 -10.35 5.30
CA MET A 21 -9.72 -10.53 6.18
C MET A 21 -8.46 -10.19 5.37
N ARG A 22 -7.95 -8.97 5.52
CA ARG A 22 -6.63 -8.61 5.03
C ARG A 22 -5.58 -9.33 5.88
N SER A 23 -4.69 -10.07 5.23
CA SER A 23 -3.49 -10.61 5.87
C SER A 23 -2.57 -9.47 6.33
N LYS A 24 -1.75 -9.71 7.36
CA LYS A 24 -0.71 -8.76 7.78
C LYS A 24 0.25 -8.50 6.62
N HIS A 25 0.71 -7.26 6.49
CA HIS A 25 1.74 -6.88 5.51
C HIS A 25 3.06 -7.55 5.88
N THR A 26 3.83 -7.90 4.86
CA THR A 26 5.16 -8.51 5.00
C THR A 26 6.20 -7.67 4.26
N LEU A 27 7.44 -7.72 4.73
CA LEU A 27 8.56 -7.15 3.98
C LEU A 27 8.77 -8.03 2.73
N PRO A 28 8.66 -7.50 1.49
CA PRO A 28 8.92 -8.27 0.29
C PRO A 28 10.42 -8.57 0.18
N ASP A 29 10.78 -9.74 -0.32
CA ASP A 29 12.17 -10.01 -0.67
C ASP A 29 12.61 -9.12 -1.83
N LEU A 30 13.90 -8.76 -1.86
CA LEU A 30 14.46 -8.05 -3.01
C LEU A 30 14.55 -8.98 -4.21
N PRO A 31 14.28 -8.50 -5.44
CA PRO A 31 14.40 -9.31 -6.65
C PRO A 31 15.85 -9.58 -7.08
N TYR A 32 16.83 -9.06 -6.32
CA TYR A 32 18.27 -9.18 -6.57
C TYR A 32 19.06 -9.04 -5.26
N ASP A 33 20.33 -9.46 -5.27
CA ASP A 33 21.24 -9.32 -4.12
C ASP A 33 21.48 -7.86 -3.71
N TYR A 34 21.81 -7.62 -2.44
CA TYR A 34 22.09 -6.26 -1.95
C TYR A 34 23.21 -5.52 -2.71
N LYS A 35 24.19 -6.27 -3.24
CA LYS A 35 25.31 -5.71 -4.03
C LYS A 35 25.01 -5.58 -5.54
N ALA A 36 23.83 -6.00 -5.99
CA ALA A 36 23.53 -6.10 -7.43
C ALA A 36 23.52 -4.76 -8.16
N LEU A 37 23.34 -3.65 -7.44
CA LEU A 37 23.29 -2.29 -8.00
C LEU A 37 24.62 -1.52 -7.87
N GLU A 38 25.69 -2.18 -7.41
CA GLU A 38 27.01 -1.56 -7.39
C GLU A 38 27.56 -1.35 -8.81
N PRO A 39 28.33 -0.26 -9.05
CA PRO A 39 28.79 0.74 -8.09
C PRO A 39 27.80 1.92 -7.89
N ILE A 40 26.60 1.86 -8.45
CA ILE A 40 25.67 3.00 -8.49
C ILE A 40 24.99 3.20 -7.12
N ILE A 41 24.62 2.11 -6.46
CA ILE A 41 24.12 2.10 -5.09
C ILE A 41 24.89 1.02 -4.32
N CYS A 42 25.55 1.40 -3.23
CA CYS A 42 26.36 0.46 -2.45
C CYS A 42 25.50 -0.53 -1.64
N ALA A 43 26.05 -1.72 -1.39
CA ALA A 43 25.34 -2.79 -0.69
C ALA A 43 24.88 -2.42 0.73
N GLU A 44 25.67 -1.62 1.46
CA GLU A 44 25.33 -1.19 2.81
C GLU A 44 24.04 -0.36 2.84
N ILE A 45 23.90 0.59 1.90
CA ILE A 45 22.67 1.39 1.76
C ILE A 45 21.51 0.47 1.43
N MET A 46 21.66 -0.45 0.46
CA MET A 46 20.60 -1.38 0.08
C MET A 46 20.13 -2.23 1.27
N GLN A 47 21.07 -2.73 2.09
CA GLN A 47 20.76 -3.53 3.26
C GLN A 47 20.03 -2.72 4.33
N LEU A 48 20.51 -1.51 4.67
CA LEU A 48 19.87 -0.66 5.67
C LEU A 48 18.49 -0.18 5.21
N HIS A 49 18.40 0.27 3.95
CA HIS A 49 17.18 0.80 3.36
C HIS A 49 16.08 -0.27 3.28
N HIS A 50 16.43 -1.50 2.93
CA HIS A 50 15.48 -2.61 2.91
C HIS A 50 15.19 -3.16 4.31
N SER A 51 16.20 -3.68 5.01
CA SER A 51 16.00 -4.47 6.24
C SER A 51 15.66 -3.62 7.48
N LYS A 52 15.91 -2.30 7.45
CA LYS A 52 15.59 -1.39 8.55
C LYS A 52 14.49 -0.41 8.17
N HIS A 53 14.68 0.39 7.13
CA HIS A 53 13.71 1.44 6.79
C HIS A 53 12.40 0.86 6.25
N HIS A 54 12.44 0.01 5.23
CA HIS A 54 11.23 -0.62 4.70
C HIS A 54 10.56 -1.52 5.75
N ALA A 55 11.34 -2.31 6.51
CA ALA A 55 10.83 -3.13 7.60
C ALA A 55 10.09 -2.31 8.68
N THR A 56 10.60 -1.13 9.02
CA THR A 56 9.94 -0.22 9.97
C THR A 56 8.57 0.21 9.48
N TYR A 57 8.42 0.55 8.19
CA TYR A 57 7.12 0.90 7.61
C TYR A 57 6.13 -0.26 7.68
N VAL A 58 6.57 -1.48 7.33
CA VAL A 58 5.72 -2.68 7.41
C VAL A 58 5.24 -2.93 8.85
N ASN A 59 6.15 -2.90 9.82
CA ASN A 59 5.83 -3.14 11.22
C ASN A 59 4.85 -2.10 11.77
N ASN A 60 5.13 -0.81 11.54
CA ASN A 60 4.29 0.27 12.03
C ASN A 60 2.93 0.34 11.33
N LEU A 61 2.86 -0.02 10.04
CA LEU A 61 1.60 -0.14 9.31
C LEU A 61 0.71 -1.22 9.92
N ASN A 62 1.27 -2.41 10.19
CA ASN A 62 0.53 -3.51 10.82
C ASN A 62 -0.04 -3.11 12.18
N ILE A 63 0.77 -2.43 13.02
CA ILE A 63 0.32 -1.92 14.33
C ILE A 63 -0.81 -0.90 14.17
N ALA A 64 -0.68 0.03 13.22
CA ALA A 64 -1.70 1.06 12.99
C ALA A 64 -3.01 0.46 12.46
N GLU A 65 -2.95 -0.53 11.57
CA GLU A 65 -4.15 -1.21 11.04
C GLU A 65 -4.86 -2.06 12.10
N GLU A 66 -4.12 -2.67 13.03
CA GLU A 66 -4.70 -3.38 14.18
C GLU A 66 -5.46 -2.43 15.10
N LYS A 67 -4.83 -1.30 15.48
CA LYS A 67 -5.51 -0.25 16.28
C LYS A 67 -6.71 0.34 15.56
N LEU A 68 -6.62 0.51 14.23
CA LEU A 68 -7.72 1.02 13.43
C LEU A 68 -8.90 0.05 13.43
N LYS A 69 -8.63 -1.25 13.30
CA LYS A 69 -9.65 -2.30 13.39
C LYS A 69 -10.34 -2.30 14.74
N GLU A 70 -9.59 -2.16 15.84
CA GLU A 70 -10.18 -2.05 17.18
C GLU A 70 -11.06 -0.81 17.35
N ALA A 71 -10.58 0.35 16.90
CA ALA A 71 -11.34 1.61 16.96
C ALA A 71 -12.64 1.52 16.14
N ALA A 72 -12.58 0.88 14.95
CA ALA A 72 -13.75 0.64 14.12
C ALA A 72 -14.78 -0.28 14.78
N VAL A 73 -14.33 -1.35 15.46
CA VAL A 73 -15.22 -2.25 16.21
C VAL A 73 -15.91 -1.53 17.37
N LYS A 74 -15.20 -0.61 18.04
CA LYS A 74 -15.74 0.21 19.13
C LYS A 74 -16.59 1.39 18.66
N GLY A 75 -16.63 1.69 17.36
CA GLY A 75 -17.28 2.89 16.83
C GLY A 75 -16.57 4.19 17.24
N ASP A 76 -15.30 4.13 17.66
CA ASP A 76 -14.53 5.29 18.08
C ASP A 76 -13.96 6.02 16.84
N VAL A 77 -14.72 7.00 16.37
CA VAL A 77 -14.36 7.80 15.19
C VAL A 77 -13.14 8.70 15.48
N SER A 78 -12.99 9.18 16.71
CA SER A 78 -11.88 10.06 17.08
C SER A 78 -10.54 9.33 16.94
N SER A 79 -10.44 8.11 17.48
CA SER A 79 -9.25 7.28 17.33
C SER A 79 -8.98 6.89 15.88
N GLN A 80 -10.02 6.62 15.09
CA GLN A 80 -9.85 6.33 13.65
C GLN A 80 -9.22 7.51 12.91
N ILE A 81 -9.68 8.74 13.18
CA ILE A 81 -9.11 9.97 12.59
C ILE A 81 -7.68 10.18 13.07
N ALA A 82 -7.41 9.99 14.36
CA ALA A 82 -6.08 10.15 14.94
C ALA A 82 -5.03 9.17 14.36
N LEU A 83 -5.47 7.99 13.91
CA LEU A 83 -4.59 6.98 13.29
C LEU A 83 -4.28 7.26 11.81
N ALA A 84 -5.06 8.10 11.12
CA ALA A 84 -4.92 8.34 9.69
C ALA A 84 -3.51 8.81 9.27
N PRO A 85 -2.80 9.69 10.00
CA PRO A 85 -1.42 10.06 9.67
C PRO A 85 -0.46 8.87 9.71
N ALA A 86 -0.58 7.98 10.70
CA ALA A 86 0.27 6.81 10.84
C ALA A 86 0.02 5.79 9.71
N ILE A 87 -1.24 5.57 9.34
CA ILE A 87 -1.62 4.73 8.20
C ILE A 87 -1.06 5.31 6.90
N LYS A 88 -1.24 6.63 6.66
CA LYS A 88 -0.74 7.29 5.46
C LYS A 88 0.78 7.21 5.34
N PHE A 89 1.49 7.51 6.42
CA PHE A 89 2.95 7.55 6.41
C PHE A 89 3.57 6.16 6.23
N ASN A 90 3.14 5.19 7.05
CA ASN A 90 3.71 3.84 6.99
C ASN A 90 3.18 3.04 5.79
N GLY A 91 1.90 3.21 5.44
CA GLY A 91 1.31 2.62 4.23
C GLY A 91 1.93 3.15 2.95
N GLY A 92 2.08 4.48 2.85
CA GLY A 92 2.80 5.10 1.74
C GLY A 92 4.27 4.68 1.70
N GLY A 93 4.93 4.60 2.86
CA GLY A 93 6.30 4.09 2.98
C GLY A 93 6.44 2.68 2.43
N HIS A 94 5.61 1.73 2.88
CA HIS A 94 5.63 0.36 2.40
C HIS A 94 5.35 0.25 0.89
N LEU A 95 4.31 0.93 0.39
CA LEU A 95 3.94 0.91 -1.02
C LEU A 95 5.07 1.47 -1.90
N ASN A 96 5.58 2.66 -1.56
CA ASN A 96 6.59 3.33 -2.35
C ASN A 96 7.89 2.51 -2.43
N HIS A 97 8.31 1.89 -1.32
CA HIS A 97 9.50 1.04 -1.33
C HIS A 97 9.29 -0.25 -2.12
N SER A 98 8.11 -0.88 -1.99
CA SER A 98 7.76 -2.06 -2.77
C SER A 98 7.82 -1.80 -4.28
N ILE A 99 7.38 -0.62 -4.72
CA ILE A 99 7.51 -0.18 -6.12
C ILE A 99 8.98 0.15 -6.46
N PHE A 100 9.69 0.85 -5.57
CA PHE A 100 11.07 1.26 -5.77
C PHE A 100 11.99 0.08 -6.09
N TRP A 101 11.89 -1.02 -5.35
CA TRP A 101 12.72 -2.21 -5.58
C TRP A 101 12.45 -2.87 -6.94
N CYS A 102 11.22 -2.84 -7.41
CA CYS A 102 10.85 -3.37 -8.73
C CYS A 102 11.25 -2.45 -9.90
N ASN A 103 11.52 -1.17 -9.62
CA ASN A 103 11.89 -0.18 -10.65
C ASN A 103 13.40 -0.07 -10.87
N LEU A 104 14.20 -0.77 -10.09
CA LEU A 104 15.66 -0.82 -10.25
C LEU A 104 16.06 -2.13 -10.93
N SER A 105 17.20 -2.10 -11.60
CA SER A 105 17.73 -3.27 -12.29
C SER A 105 19.26 -3.26 -12.26
N PRO A 106 19.91 -4.40 -12.03
CA PRO A 106 21.36 -4.54 -12.19
C PRO A 106 21.80 -4.42 -13.65
N HIS A 107 20.87 -4.61 -14.59
CA HIS A 107 21.12 -4.54 -16.03
C HIS A 107 20.50 -3.29 -16.63
N SER A 108 21.30 -2.56 -17.40
CA SER A 108 20.82 -1.45 -18.21
C SER A 108 19.95 -1.97 -19.36
N SER A 109 18.81 -1.32 -19.57
CA SER A 109 17.95 -1.55 -20.73
C SER A 109 17.41 -0.22 -21.24
N LYS A 110 16.99 -0.19 -22.51
CA LYS A 110 16.23 0.93 -23.06
C LYS A 110 14.74 0.66 -22.82
N PRO A 111 13.93 1.69 -22.55
CA PRO A 111 12.48 1.53 -22.53
C PRO A 111 12.00 0.92 -23.85
N ASP A 112 10.97 0.08 -23.79
CA ASP A 112 10.43 -0.52 -25.00
C ASP A 112 9.85 0.53 -25.97
N ARG A 113 9.55 0.09 -27.19
CA ARG A 113 9.05 0.97 -28.26
C ARG A 113 7.71 1.62 -27.89
N GLN A 114 6.83 0.92 -27.20
CA GLN A 114 5.51 1.43 -26.84
C GLN A 114 5.65 2.52 -25.79
N PHE A 115 6.40 2.27 -24.71
CA PHE A 115 6.68 3.26 -23.67
C PHE A 115 7.38 4.50 -24.24
N SER A 116 8.37 4.30 -25.11
CA SER A 116 9.08 5.38 -25.79
C SER A 116 8.15 6.26 -26.63
N LYS A 117 7.19 5.67 -27.36
CA LYS A 117 6.19 6.42 -28.13
C LYS A 117 5.28 7.26 -27.24
N TYR A 118 4.77 6.69 -26.15
CA TYR A 118 3.93 7.44 -25.20
C TYR A 118 4.69 8.62 -24.59
N PHE A 119 5.96 8.40 -24.20
CA PHE A 119 6.79 9.47 -23.66
C PHE A 119 6.99 10.61 -24.67
N ILE A 120 7.34 10.31 -25.91
CA ILE A 120 7.52 11.32 -26.98
C ILE A 120 6.22 12.09 -27.25
N ILE A 121 5.10 11.37 -27.41
CA ILE A 121 3.81 12.00 -27.77
C ILE A 121 3.33 12.93 -26.64
N HIS A 122 3.47 12.52 -25.39
CA HIS A 122 2.94 13.29 -24.27
C HIS A 122 3.94 14.32 -23.71
N HIS A 123 5.25 14.03 -23.63
CA HIS A 123 6.21 14.97 -23.05
C HIS A 123 6.77 15.97 -24.07
N LEU A 124 7.10 15.59 -25.32
CA LEU A 124 7.66 16.57 -26.26
C LEU A 124 6.62 17.59 -26.74
N LYS A 125 5.33 17.22 -26.81
CA LYS A 125 4.25 18.18 -27.07
C LYS A 125 4.13 19.23 -25.95
N ILE A 126 4.39 18.85 -24.70
CA ILE A 126 4.32 19.77 -23.55
C ILE A 126 5.49 20.77 -23.58
N TYR A 127 6.71 20.33 -23.93
CA TYR A 127 7.84 21.24 -24.06
C TYR A 127 7.68 22.20 -25.25
N HIS A 128 7.14 21.74 -26.38
CA HIS A 128 6.88 22.61 -27.54
C HIS A 128 5.77 23.65 -27.26
N TYR A 129 4.75 23.29 -26.47
CA TYR A 129 3.68 24.23 -26.08
C TYR A 129 4.16 25.28 -25.05
N LYS A 130 5.06 24.92 -24.13
CA LYS A 130 5.60 25.87 -23.14
C LYS A 130 6.67 26.81 -23.69
N SER A 131 7.31 26.52 -24.83
CA SER A 131 8.29 27.42 -25.46
C SER A 131 7.68 28.42 -26.45
N LEU A 132 6.35 28.38 -26.65
CA LEU A 132 5.60 29.26 -27.56
C LEU A 132 4.72 30.27 -26.81
N LYS A 133 4.94 30.43 -25.51
CA LYS A 133 4.40 31.50 -24.66
C LYS A 133 5.54 32.13 -23.89
#